data_AF-A0A2S3IPW7-F1
#
_entry.id   AF-A0A2S3IPW7-F1
#
_cell.length_a   1.000
_cell.length_b   1.000
_cell.length_c   1.000
_cell.angle_alpha   90.00
_cell.angle_beta   90.00
_cell.angle_gamma   90.00
#
_symmetry.space_group_name_H-M   'P 1'
#
loop_
_entity.id
_entity.type
_entity.pdbx_description
1 polymer ?
#
loop_
_entity_poly.entity_id
_entity_poly.type
_entity_poly.pdbx_seq_one_letter_code
_entity_poly.pdbx_strand_id
1 'polypeptide(L)'
;MEAAAAGGGGERWCVVTGGRGFAARHLVTMLLRSGEWRVRVADLAPAIALDRDEEEGFLGAALREGQAAYVSADLRDKVQVARAFEGAEVVFHMAAPDSSINNFHLHYSVNVEGTKNVIDACISCKVKRLIYTSSPSVVFDGVHGIFNADESMPYPDKFNDSYSETKADGEKLVMRANGREGLLTCCIRPSSIFGPGDKLLVPSLVAAARAGKSKYIIGDGNNYYDFTYVENVAYGHVCAEKTLSSEDGAKIAAGKTYFITNMEPIKFWEFMSLILEGLGYERPSIKIPVSVMMPVAHVVEWTYKKFAKYGMKVPQLTPSRIRLLSCNRTFSCSRAKDQLGYEPLVPLKEGLKRTVESYPHLRAQNQTSISKASVFLGNGNLAKTLLWEDTKQTVTVLLLLAVIYYHLFTCGYTFITAMAKLLSLTALFLFIHGMLPANVFGHKVEKLEASNFHITQVEAHHVAHSISSSWNSLVGALRSLCRGNDWPLFLKVALSLLVVSILSSMSSQAAFKIGTALVFTGFKAYEKWEDTIDSMVGDVCSILLHIGSTKKSSSQKQK
;
A
#
# COMPACT_ATOMS: atom_id res chain seq x y z
N MET A 1 -22.41 18.90 -37.16
CA MET A 1 -23.57 18.09 -37.57
C MET A 1 -24.61 18.24 -36.49
N GLU A 2 -25.81 18.61 -36.91
CA GLU A 2 -26.88 19.26 -36.15
C GLU A 2 -27.32 18.50 -34.90
N ALA A 3 -27.57 19.29 -33.86
CA ALA A 3 -28.39 18.91 -32.71
C ALA A 3 -29.80 18.59 -33.22
N ALA A 4 -30.09 17.29 -33.36
CA ALA A 4 -31.43 16.81 -33.66
C ALA A 4 -32.36 17.12 -32.48
N ALA A 5 -33.44 17.82 -32.82
CA ALA A 5 -34.54 18.26 -31.99
C ALA A 5 -34.94 17.29 -30.86
N ALA A 6 -34.99 17.83 -29.65
CA ALA A 6 -35.68 17.24 -28.50
C ALA A 6 -37.20 17.17 -28.78
N GLY A 7 -37.65 16.02 -29.26
CA GLY A 7 -39.06 15.64 -29.30
C GLY A 7 -39.57 15.30 -27.90
N GLY A 8 -40.76 15.79 -27.54
CA GLY A 8 -41.32 15.76 -26.19
C GLY A 8 -41.58 14.36 -25.59
N GLY A 9 -40.78 13.99 -24.59
CA GLY A 9 -40.99 12.81 -23.76
C GLY A 9 -41.07 13.20 -22.29
N GLY A 10 -42.02 12.60 -21.55
CA GLY A 10 -42.13 12.78 -20.09
C GLY A 10 -40.84 12.38 -19.36
N GLU A 11 -40.70 12.85 -18.11
CA GLU A 11 -39.51 12.61 -17.29
C GLU A 11 -39.21 11.12 -17.12
N ARG A 12 -38.08 10.64 -17.65
CA ARG A 12 -37.64 9.25 -17.51
C ARG A 12 -36.74 9.11 -16.29
N TRP A 13 -37.13 8.25 -15.35
CA TRP A 13 -36.35 7.97 -14.15
C TRP A 13 -35.59 6.65 -14.28
N CYS A 14 -34.31 6.65 -13.89
CA CYS A 14 -33.54 5.43 -13.65
C CYS A 14 -33.07 5.37 -12.20
N VAL A 15 -32.78 4.17 -11.72
CA VAL A 15 -32.22 3.95 -10.37
C VAL A 15 -30.87 3.29 -10.49
N VAL A 16 -29.88 3.79 -9.75
CA VAL A 16 -28.57 3.16 -9.60
C VAL A 16 -28.42 2.73 -8.15
N THR A 17 -28.50 1.43 -7.87
CA THR A 17 -28.26 0.90 -6.51
C THR A 17 -26.76 0.89 -6.23
N GLY A 18 -26.35 1.27 -5.02
CA GLY A 18 -24.94 1.48 -4.69
C GLY A 18 -24.37 2.67 -5.46
N GLY A 19 -25.22 3.66 -5.78
CA GLY A 19 -24.91 4.77 -6.67
C GLY A 19 -23.74 5.66 -6.23
N ARG A 20 -23.31 5.60 -4.96
CA ARG A 20 -22.11 6.29 -4.44
C ARG A 20 -20.86 5.41 -4.45
N GLY A 21 -20.99 4.14 -4.86
CA GLY A 21 -19.88 3.22 -5.09
C GLY A 21 -18.87 3.74 -6.12
N PHE A 22 -17.69 3.11 -6.17
CA PHE A 22 -16.59 3.52 -7.05
C PHE A 22 -16.99 3.50 -8.53
N ALA A 23 -17.49 2.39 -9.07
CA ALA A 23 -17.90 2.34 -10.47
C ALA A 23 -19.23 3.06 -10.74
N ALA A 24 -20.16 2.99 -9.78
CA ALA A 24 -21.51 3.51 -9.95
C ALA A 24 -21.60 5.03 -10.07
N ARG A 25 -20.73 5.79 -9.39
CA ARG A 25 -20.70 7.26 -9.53
C ARG A 25 -20.38 7.73 -10.95
N HIS A 26 -19.57 6.97 -11.68
CA HIS A 26 -19.23 7.25 -13.09
C HIS A 26 -20.43 6.96 -13.98
N LEU A 27 -21.19 5.89 -13.70
CA LEU A 27 -22.46 5.63 -14.37
C LEU A 27 -23.51 6.73 -14.09
N VAL A 28 -23.68 7.13 -12.82
CA VAL A 28 -24.59 8.23 -12.45
C VAL A 28 -24.23 9.50 -13.22
N THR A 29 -22.94 9.86 -13.26
CA THR A 29 -22.46 11.02 -14.01
C THR A 29 -22.75 10.90 -15.50
N MET A 30 -22.52 9.72 -16.09
CA MET A 30 -22.76 9.47 -17.52
C MET A 30 -24.25 9.55 -17.88
N LEU A 31 -25.13 9.00 -17.03
CA LEU A 31 -26.58 9.05 -17.20
C LEU A 31 -27.13 10.47 -17.07
N LEU A 32 -26.64 11.26 -16.10
CA LEU A 32 -27.03 12.66 -15.95
C LEU A 32 -26.54 13.51 -17.13
N ARG A 33 -25.32 13.26 -17.62
CA ARG A 33 -24.75 13.98 -18.77
C ARG A 33 -25.45 13.69 -20.09
N SER A 34 -26.13 12.56 -20.24
CA SER A 34 -26.89 12.29 -21.47
C SER A 34 -28.12 13.22 -21.58
N GLY A 35 -28.62 13.76 -20.47
CA GLY A 35 -29.84 14.56 -20.42
C GLY A 35 -31.12 13.75 -20.63
N GLU A 36 -31.01 12.45 -20.90
CA GLU A 36 -32.15 11.56 -21.16
C GLU A 36 -32.81 11.07 -19.85
N TRP A 37 -32.08 11.10 -18.74
CA TRP A 37 -32.47 10.49 -17.48
C TRP A 37 -32.44 11.47 -16.33
N ARG A 38 -33.47 11.41 -15.48
CA ARG A 38 -33.36 11.75 -14.07
C ARG A 38 -32.87 10.53 -13.29
N VAL A 39 -31.92 10.72 -12.38
CA VAL A 39 -31.22 9.60 -11.73
C VAL A 39 -31.54 9.52 -10.24
N ARG A 40 -32.07 8.38 -9.78
CA ARG A 40 -32.12 8.06 -8.35
C ARG A 40 -30.86 7.34 -7.93
N VAL A 41 -30.09 7.99 -7.06
CA VAL A 41 -28.92 7.43 -6.40
C VAL A 41 -29.40 6.69 -5.16
N ALA A 42 -29.58 5.37 -5.28
CA ALA A 42 -30.01 4.52 -4.17
C ALA A 42 -28.78 3.94 -3.45
N ASP A 43 -28.59 4.24 -2.16
CA ASP A 43 -27.43 3.78 -1.40
C ASP A 43 -27.77 3.51 0.08
N LEU A 44 -26.89 2.81 0.80
CA LEU A 44 -27.16 2.34 2.16
C LEU A 44 -27.22 3.46 3.20
N ALA A 45 -26.46 4.53 3.01
CA ALA A 45 -26.39 5.63 3.98
C ALA A 45 -27.77 6.31 4.15
N PRO A 46 -28.10 6.84 5.34
CA PRO A 46 -29.38 7.52 5.56
C PRO A 46 -29.48 8.84 4.79
N ALA A 47 -28.34 9.47 4.51
CA ALA A 47 -28.24 10.70 3.73
C ALA A 47 -27.00 10.63 2.83
N ILE A 48 -27.02 11.38 1.73
CA ILE A 48 -25.87 11.50 0.85
C ILE A 48 -24.78 12.32 1.54
N ALA A 49 -23.58 11.75 1.62
CA ALA A 49 -22.37 12.48 1.98
C ALA A 49 -21.65 12.88 0.70
N LEU A 50 -21.53 14.19 0.49
CA LEU A 50 -20.76 14.80 -0.58
C LEU A 50 -19.60 15.57 0.05
N ASP A 51 -18.40 15.44 -0.51
CA ASP A 51 -17.31 16.35 -0.19
C ASP A 51 -17.60 17.73 -0.82
N ARG A 52 -16.96 18.80 -0.34
CA ARG A 52 -17.20 20.18 -0.82
C ARG A 52 -17.13 20.29 -2.35
N ASP A 53 -16.12 19.66 -2.95
CA ASP A 53 -15.93 19.66 -4.41
C ASP A 53 -17.06 18.91 -5.14
N GLU A 54 -17.68 17.90 -4.53
CA GLU A 54 -18.83 17.19 -5.11
C GLU A 54 -20.14 17.97 -4.94
N GLU A 55 -20.29 18.70 -3.83
CA GLU A 55 -21.44 19.54 -3.53
C GLU A 55 -21.51 20.76 -4.46
N GLU A 56 -20.37 21.40 -4.72
CA GLU A 56 -20.25 22.46 -5.73
C GLU A 56 -20.16 21.89 -7.16
N GLY A 57 -19.79 20.61 -7.30
CA GLY A 57 -19.63 19.93 -8.56
C GLY A 57 -20.93 19.49 -9.23
N PHE A 58 -20.75 18.68 -10.28
CA PHE A 58 -21.83 18.28 -11.19
C PHE A 58 -22.97 17.51 -10.51
N LEU A 59 -22.67 16.57 -9.60
CA LEU A 59 -23.70 15.81 -8.89
C LEU A 59 -24.48 16.69 -7.90
N GLY A 60 -23.80 17.59 -7.17
CA GLY A 60 -24.45 18.53 -6.28
C GLY A 60 -25.40 19.49 -7.01
N ALA A 61 -25.00 19.98 -8.20
CA ALA A 61 -25.88 20.76 -9.07
C ALA A 61 -27.11 19.96 -9.52
N ALA A 62 -26.90 18.73 -10.02
CA ALA A 62 -28.00 17.85 -10.44
C ALA A 62 -29.00 17.54 -9.31
N LEU A 63 -28.54 17.40 -8.06
CA LEU A 63 -29.41 17.21 -6.89
C LEU A 63 -30.25 18.46 -6.59
N ARG A 64 -29.65 19.67 -6.66
CA ARG A 64 -30.38 20.93 -6.44
C ARG A 64 -31.41 21.22 -7.52
N GLU A 65 -31.09 20.88 -8.76
CA GLU A 65 -31.96 21.06 -9.93
C GLU A 65 -33.01 19.93 -10.07
N GLY A 66 -32.97 18.93 -9.19
CA GLY A 66 -33.89 17.79 -9.19
C GLY A 66 -33.67 16.79 -10.33
N GLN A 67 -32.56 16.92 -11.08
CA GLN A 67 -32.14 15.93 -12.09
C GLN A 67 -31.64 14.64 -11.43
N ALA A 68 -31.10 14.74 -10.21
CA ALA A 68 -30.78 13.61 -9.37
C ALA A 68 -31.60 13.65 -8.08
N ALA A 69 -31.89 12.47 -7.52
CA ALA A 69 -32.47 12.34 -6.19
C ALA A 69 -31.74 11.25 -5.41
N TYR A 70 -31.41 11.54 -4.14
CA TYR A 70 -30.84 10.52 -3.26
C TYR A 70 -31.95 9.76 -2.54
N VAL A 71 -31.83 8.44 -2.48
CA VAL A 71 -32.75 7.58 -1.73
C VAL A 71 -31.93 6.63 -0.87
N SER A 72 -32.16 6.65 0.45
CA SER A 72 -31.61 5.63 1.32
C SER A 72 -32.32 4.30 1.06
N ALA A 73 -31.56 3.27 0.74
CA ALA A 73 -32.07 1.94 0.46
C ALA A 73 -31.08 0.86 0.89
N ASP A 74 -31.41 0.17 1.98
CA ASP A 74 -30.79 -1.13 2.29
C ASP A 74 -31.43 -2.21 1.41
N LEU A 75 -30.63 -2.92 0.61
CA LEU A 75 -31.13 -3.99 -0.24
C LEU A 75 -31.80 -5.13 0.53
N ARG A 76 -31.48 -5.28 1.83
CA ARG A 76 -32.10 -6.28 2.70
C ARG A 76 -33.50 -5.88 3.15
N ASP A 77 -33.85 -4.61 3.02
CA ASP A 77 -35.18 -4.07 3.33
C ASP A 77 -36.02 -3.93 2.07
N LYS A 78 -36.98 -4.85 1.90
CA LYS A 78 -37.89 -4.89 0.75
C LYS A 78 -38.67 -3.60 0.54
N VAL A 79 -39.10 -2.94 1.61
CA VAL A 79 -39.95 -1.74 1.54
C VAL A 79 -39.13 -0.56 1.04
N GLN A 80 -37.90 -0.41 1.54
CA GLN A 80 -36.99 0.64 1.06
C GLN A 80 -36.64 0.46 -0.42
N VAL A 81 -36.35 -0.78 -0.85
CA VAL A 81 -36.04 -1.07 -2.26
C VAL A 81 -37.23 -0.76 -3.16
N ALA A 82 -38.44 -1.20 -2.79
CA ALA A 82 -39.65 -0.93 -3.57
C ALA A 82 -39.89 0.60 -3.72
N ARG A 83 -39.80 1.35 -2.62
CA ARG A 83 -39.95 2.81 -2.64
C ARG A 83 -38.93 3.49 -3.56
N ALA A 84 -37.67 3.02 -3.56
CA ALA A 84 -36.65 3.58 -4.44
C ALA A 84 -36.98 3.39 -5.94
N PHE A 85 -37.71 2.33 -6.28
CA PHE A 85 -37.95 1.91 -7.67
C PHE A 85 -39.27 2.45 -8.25
N GLU A 86 -40.11 3.11 -7.45
CA GLU A 86 -41.41 3.64 -7.89
C GLU A 86 -41.29 4.58 -9.10
N GLY A 87 -41.92 4.24 -10.22
CA GLY A 87 -41.87 5.05 -11.44
C GLY A 87 -40.52 5.04 -12.16
N ALA A 88 -39.58 4.18 -11.77
CA ALA A 88 -38.33 3.98 -12.50
C ALA A 88 -38.57 3.11 -13.74
N GLU A 89 -37.95 3.47 -14.86
CA GLU A 89 -38.02 2.69 -16.09
C GLU A 89 -36.95 1.60 -16.13
N VAL A 90 -35.76 1.90 -15.60
CA VAL A 90 -34.60 1.00 -15.58
C VAL A 90 -33.90 1.05 -14.22
N VAL A 91 -33.41 -0.11 -13.78
CA VAL A 91 -32.58 -0.26 -12.58
C VAL A 91 -31.21 -0.79 -12.99
N PHE A 92 -30.16 -0.04 -12.61
CA PHE A 92 -28.77 -0.45 -12.67
C PHE A 92 -28.36 -0.97 -11.29
N HIS A 93 -28.33 -2.29 -11.14
CA HIS A 93 -28.04 -2.95 -9.88
C HIS A 93 -26.52 -3.16 -9.72
N MET A 94 -25.84 -2.16 -9.16
CA MET A 94 -24.38 -2.15 -8.92
C MET A 94 -23.97 -2.34 -7.44
N ALA A 95 -24.94 -2.42 -6.52
CA ALA A 95 -24.65 -2.53 -5.10
C ALA A 95 -24.13 -3.94 -4.75
N ALA A 96 -23.00 -3.98 -4.06
CA ALA A 96 -22.42 -5.17 -3.45
C ALA A 96 -21.51 -4.75 -2.28
N PRO A 97 -21.33 -5.61 -1.25
CA PRO A 97 -20.31 -5.40 -0.23
C PRO A 97 -18.90 -5.48 -0.85
N ASP A 98 -17.93 -4.87 -0.17
CA ASP A 98 -16.52 -4.96 -0.55
C ASP A 98 -16.06 -6.42 -0.61
N SER A 99 -15.52 -6.84 -1.76
CA SER A 99 -15.08 -8.21 -2.03
C SER A 99 -13.92 -8.66 -1.13
N SER A 100 -13.18 -7.73 -0.52
CA SER A 100 -12.10 -8.03 0.43
C SER A 100 -12.59 -8.42 1.82
N ILE A 101 -13.86 -8.17 2.15
CA ILE A 101 -14.46 -8.53 3.44
C ILE A 101 -14.71 -10.05 3.46
N ASN A 102 -14.05 -10.76 4.37
CA ASN A 102 -14.23 -12.19 4.55
C ASN A 102 -15.45 -12.51 5.44
N ASN A 103 -16.66 -12.23 4.93
CA ASN A 103 -17.91 -12.52 5.63
C ASN A 103 -18.97 -13.06 4.65
N PHE A 104 -19.14 -14.38 4.63
CA PHE A 104 -20.11 -15.05 3.78
C PHE A 104 -21.54 -14.58 4.03
N HIS A 105 -21.97 -14.45 5.29
CA HIS A 105 -23.35 -14.05 5.62
C HIS A 105 -23.67 -12.64 5.11
N LEU A 106 -22.73 -11.70 5.23
CA LEU A 106 -22.87 -10.37 4.67
C LEU A 106 -23.03 -10.42 3.16
N HIS A 107 -22.11 -11.12 2.47
CA HIS A 107 -22.17 -11.28 1.01
C HIS A 107 -23.47 -11.94 0.56
N TYR A 108 -23.91 -13.00 1.23
CA TYR A 108 -25.15 -13.70 0.92
C TYR A 108 -26.38 -12.81 1.11
N SER A 109 -26.48 -12.13 2.26
CA SER A 109 -27.62 -11.25 2.58
C SER A 109 -27.79 -10.10 1.59
N VAL A 110 -26.70 -9.59 1.01
CA VAL A 110 -26.76 -8.47 0.06
C VAL A 110 -26.80 -8.95 -1.39
N ASN A 111 -25.87 -9.81 -1.81
CA ASN A 111 -25.72 -10.24 -3.21
C ASN A 111 -26.76 -11.28 -3.65
N VAL A 112 -27.36 -12.01 -2.71
CA VAL A 112 -28.36 -13.05 -3.02
C VAL A 112 -29.74 -12.59 -2.55
N GLU A 113 -29.93 -12.39 -1.25
CA GLU A 113 -31.25 -11.98 -0.72
C GLU A 113 -31.61 -10.56 -1.17
N GLY A 114 -30.66 -9.62 -1.10
CA GLY A 114 -30.85 -8.27 -1.63
C GLY A 114 -31.18 -8.25 -3.13
N THR A 115 -30.52 -9.09 -3.94
CA THR A 115 -30.85 -9.21 -5.37
C THR A 115 -32.24 -9.81 -5.61
N LYS A 116 -32.73 -10.74 -4.77
CA LYS A 116 -34.13 -11.19 -4.83
C LYS A 116 -35.09 -10.03 -4.58
N ASN A 117 -34.82 -9.21 -3.56
CA ASN A 117 -35.65 -8.04 -3.25
C ASN A 117 -35.65 -7.02 -4.41
N VAL A 118 -34.51 -6.81 -5.07
CA VAL A 118 -34.40 -5.97 -6.26
C VAL A 118 -35.26 -6.51 -7.41
N ILE A 119 -35.22 -7.81 -7.68
CA ILE A 119 -36.03 -8.44 -8.72
C ILE A 119 -37.53 -8.30 -8.40
N ASP A 120 -37.93 -8.59 -7.16
CA ASP A 120 -39.32 -8.50 -6.71
C ASP A 120 -39.83 -7.06 -6.83
N ALA A 121 -39.02 -6.06 -6.42
CA ALA A 121 -39.34 -4.65 -6.55
C ALA A 121 -39.43 -4.20 -8.02
N CYS A 122 -38.53 -4.66 -8.89
CA CYS A 122 -38.61 -4.39 -10.32
C CYS A 122 -39.95 -4.86 -10.91
N ILE A 123 -40.38 -6.07 -10.55
CA ILE A 123 -41.65 -6.64 -11.01
C ILE A 123 -42.83 -5.84 -10.44
N SER A 124 -42.87 -5.58 -9.13
CA SER A 124 -43.99 -4.88 -8.49
C SER A 124 -44.15 -3.44 -8.98
N CYS A 125 -43.03 -2.75 -9.22
CA CYS A 125 -43.00 -1.37 -9.68
C CYS A 125 -43.07 -1.25 -11.22
N LYS A 126 -43.20 -2.36 -11.95
CA LYS A 126 -43.24 -2.42 -13.41
C LYS A 126 -42.02 -1.79 -14.09
N VAL A 127 -40.85 -1.96 -13.47
CA VAL A 127 -39.56 -1.61 -14.08
C VAL A 127 -39.39 -2.46 -15.33
N LYS A 128 -39.01 -1.82 -16.44
CA LYS A 128 -38.92 -2.51 -17.73
C LYS A 128 -37.61 -3.26 -17.89
N ARG A 129 -36.52 -2.75 -17.31
CA ARG A 129 -35.15 -3.27 -17.50
C ARG A 129 -34.35 -3.33 -16.20
N LEU A 130 -33.68 -4.45 -15.97
CA LEU A 130 -32.75 -4.65 -14.87
C LEU A 130 -31.36 -5.02 -15.40
N ILE A 131 -30.39 -4.16 -15.19
CA ILE A 131 -28.99 -4.37 -15.60
C ILE A 131 -28.17 -4.64 -14.36
N TYR A 132 -27.59 -5.83 -14.26
CA TYR A 132 -26.86 -6.30 -13.09
C TYR A 132 -25.36 -6.24 -13.30
N THR A 133 -24.62 -5.61 -12.39
CA THR A 133 -23.16 -5.69 -12.37
C THR A 133 -22.73 -6.98 -11.68
N SER A 134 -22.34 -7.97 -12.47
CA SER A 134 -21.71 -9.21 -12.01
C SER A 134 -20.18 -9.06 -11.94
N SER A 135 -19.43 -10.15 -12.03
CA SER A 135 -17.96 -10.16 -12.03
C SER A 135 -17.42 -11.32 -12.85
N PRO A 136 -16.26 -11.19 -13.51
CA PRO A 136 -15.61 -12.34 -14.12
C PRO A 136 -15.14 -13.39 -13.11
N SER A 137 -15.15 -13.11 -11.81
CA SER A 137 -14.83 -14.12 -10.80
C SER A 137 -15.91 -15.21 -10.67
N VAL A 138 -17.12 -14.99 -11.19
CA VAL A 138 -18.21 -15.99 -11.17
C VAL A 138 -17.92 -17.23 -12.02
N VAL A 139 -16.94 -17.17 -12.92
CA VAL A 139 -16.48 -18.31 -13.74
C VAL A 139 -15.09 -18.80 -13.33
N PHE A 140 -14.53 -18.28 -12.23
CA PHE A 140 -13.17 -18.59 -11.78
C PHE A 140 -13.19 -19.51 -10.56
N ASP A 141 -12.53 -20.66 -10.68
CA ASP A 141 -12.47 -21.69 -9.64
C ASP A 141 -11.38 -21.45 -8.59
N GLY A 142 -10.53 -20.43 -8.76
CA GLY A 142 -9.41 -20.18 -7.85
C GLY A 142 -8.23 -21.13 -8.02
N VAL A 143 -8.23 -21.96 -9.08
CA VAL A 143 -7.23 -22.99 -9.35
C VAL A 143 -6.59 -22.82 -10.71
N HIS A 144 -7.40 -22.71 -11.76
CA HIS A 144 -6.93 -22.76 -13.13
C HIS A 144 -6.92 -21.36 -13.76
N GLY A 145 -5.83 -21.03 -14.46
CA GLY A 145 -5.77 -19.79 -15.22
C GLY A 145 -6.79 -19.79 -16.36
N ILE A 146 -7.35 -18.61 -16.63
CA ILE A 146 -8.33 -18.36 -17.68
C ILE A 146 -7.65 -17.57 -18.79
N PHE A 147 -7.75 -18.07 -20.02
CA PHE A 147 -7.17 -17.41 -21.18
C PHE A 147 -8.23 -17.22 -22.26
N ASN A 148 -8.55 -15.96 -22.56
CA ASN A 148 -9.52 -15.53 -23.56
C ASN A 148 -10.88 -16.24 -23.46
N ALA A 149 -11.39 -16.42 -22.24
CA ALA A 149 -12.68 -17.09 -22.04
C ALA A 149 -13.86 -16.19 -22.43
N ASP A 150 -14.92 -16.79 -22.96
CA ASP A 150 -16.17 -16.12 -23.31
C ASP A 150 -17.31 -16.57 -22.40
N GLU A 151 -18.53 -16.11 -22.68
CA GLU A 151 -19.71 -16.39 -21.86
C GLU A 151 -20.21 -17.84 -21.94
N SER A 152 -19.56 -18.71 -22.74
CA SER A 152 -19.84 -20.15 -22.72
C SER A 152 -19.21 -20.87 -21.52
N MET A 153 -18.25 -20.23 -20.84
CA MET A 153 -17.59 -20.81 -19.68
C MET A 153 -18.58 -21.03 -18.53
N PRO A 154 -18.69 -22.25 -17.97
CA PRO A 154 -19.64 -22.56 -16.93
C PRO A 154 -19.25 -21.93 -15.59
N TYR A 155 -20.23 -21.80 -14.70
CA TYR A 155 -19.93 -21.55 -13.28
C TYR A 155 -19.14 -22.75 -12.71
N PRO A 156 -18.12 -22.52 -11.89
CA PRO A 156 -17.33 -23.60 -11.29
C PRO A 156 -18.14 -24.31 -10.20
N ASP A 157 -17.82 -25.58 -9.95
CA ASP A 157 -18.39 -26.35 -8.82
C ASP A 157 -17.93 -25.79 -7.46
N LYS A 158 -16.73 -25.20 -7.43
CA LYS A 158 -16.14 -24.61 -6.24
C LYS A 158 -15.54 -23.25 -6.57
N PHE A 159 -16.00 -22.23 -5.84
CA PHE A 159 -15.54 -20.86 -6.01
C PHE A 159 -14.27 -20.56 -5.21
N ASN A 160 -13.52 -19.57 -5.68
CA ASN A 160 -12.31 -19.06 -5.01
C ASN A 160 -12.61 -18.42 -3.64
N ASP A 161 -13.73 -17.71 -3.55
CA ASP A 161 -14.14 -16.94 -2.38
C ASP A 161 -15.67 -16.77 -2.31
N SER A 162 -16.16 -16.41 -1.13
CA SER A 162 -17.59 -16.19 -0.84
C SER A 162 -18.21 -15.07 -1.69
N TYR A 163 -17.43 -14.06 -2.05
CA TYR A 163 -17.91 -12.99 -2.93
C TYR A 163 -18.26 -13.56 -4.31
N SER A 164 -17.36 -14.34 -4.91
CA SER A 164 -17.54 -14.92 -6.24
C SER A 164 -18.71 -15.90 -6.29
N GLU A 165 -18.87 -16.72 -5.24
CA GLU A 165 -20.01 -17.63 -5.07
C GLU A 165 -21.34 -16.88 -5.01
N THR A 166 -21.46 -15.91 -4.10
CA THR A 166 -22.71 -15.16 -3.91
C THR A 166 -23.05 -14.26 -5.09
N LYS A 167 -22.06 -13.71 -5.81
CA LYS A 167 -22.26 -12.99 -7.08
C LYS A 167 -22.74 -13.91 -8.20
N ALA A 168 -22.25 -15.15 -8.26
CA ALA A 168 -22.73 -16.14 -9.22
C ALA A 168 -24.20 -16.52 -8.94
N ASP A 169 -24.57 -16.66 -7.67
CA ASP A 169 -25.95 -16.93 -7.28
C ASP A 169 -26.88 -15.75 -7.57
N GLY A 170 -26.45 -14.52 -7.31
CA GLY A 170 -27.16 -13.30 -7.72
C GLY A 170 -27.35 -13.21 -9.24
N GLU A 171 -26.31 -13.50 -10.03
CA GLU A 171 -26.37 -13.53 -11.49
C GLU A 171 -27.39 -14.57 -11.98
N LYS A 172 -27.37 -15.80 -11.45
CA LYS A 172 -28.35 -16.84 -11.78
C LYS A 172 -29.78 -16.40 -11.49
N LEU A 173 -30.02 -15.68 -10.38
CA LEU A 173 -31.35 -15.16 -10.04
C LEU A 173 -31.84 -14.11 -11.04
N VAL A 174 -30.98 -13.14 -11.41
CA VAL A 174 -31.31 -12.11 -12.40
C VAL A 174 -31.59 -12.75 -13.76
N MET A 175 -30.76 -13.68 -14.19
CA MET A 175 -30.91 -14.37 -15.47
C MET A 175 -32.22 -15.17 -15.54
N ARG A 176 -32.63 -15.81 -14.44
CA ARG A 176 -33.93 -16.50 -14.32
C ARG A 176 -35.12 -15.55 -14.27
N ALA A 177 -34.90 -14.28 -13.90
CA ALA A 177 -35.97 -13.30 -13.82
C ALA A 177 -36.35 -12.72 -15.18
N ASN A 178 -35.55 -12.94 -16.22
CA ASN A 178 -35.81 -12.46 -17.57
C ASN A 178 -37.19 -12.92 -18.08
N GLY A 179 -37.97 -11.97 -18.60
CA GLY A 179 -39.29 -12.20 -19.19
C GLY A 179 -40.43 -12.31 -18.17
N ARG A 180 -40.15 -12.39 -16.86
CA ARG A 180 -41.20 -12.41 -15.82
C ARG A 180 -41.91 -11.06 -15.79
N GLU A 181 -43.23 -11.05 -16.01
CA GLU A 181 -44.05 -9.84 -16.04
C GLU A 181 -43.50 -8.74 -16.97
N GLY A 182 -42.82 -9.14 -18.06
CA GLY A 182 -42.22 -8.21 -19.03
C GLY A 182 -40.87 -7.60 -18.62
N LEU A 183 -40.28 -8.01 -17.49
CA LEU A 183 -38.96 -7.54 -17.06
C LEU A 183 -37.84 -8.09 -17.96
N LEU A 184 -37.12 -7.20 -18.64
CA LEU A 184 -35.92 -7.56 -19.39
C LEU A 184 -34.68 -7.46 -18.49
N THR A 185 -33.77 -8.42 -18.60
CA THR A 185 -32.57 -8.45 -17.76
C THR A 185 -31.29 -8.55 -18.60
N CYS A 186 -30.18 -8.02 -18.08
CA CYS A 186 -28.86 -8.21 -18.65
C CYS A 186 -27.82 -8.17 -17.53
N CYS A 187 -26.84 -9.07 -17.55
CA CYS A 187 -25.73 -9.05 -16.60
C CYS A 187 -24.44 -8.68 -17.30
N ILE A 188 -23.65 -7.81 -16.69
CA ILE A 188 -22.31 -7.48 -17.20
C ILE A 188 -21.23 -7.89 -16.21
N ARG A 189 -20.11 -8.43 -16.72
CA ARG A 189 -18.98 -8.95 -15.94
C ARG A 189 -17.75 -8.08 -16.21
N PRO A 190 -17.64 -6.90 -15.58
CA PRO A 190 -16.49 -6.00 -15.77
C PRO A 190 -15.22 -6.59 -15.14
N SER A 191 -14.11 -6.56 -15.88
CA SER A 191 -12.82 -7.08 -15.39
C SER A 191 -11.98 -6.02 -14.68
N SER A 192 -11.50 -6.37 -13.47
CA SER A 192 -10.53 -5.61 -12.65
C SER A 192 -10.62 -4.09 -12.85
N ILE A 193 -11.70 -3.49 -12.35
CA ILE A 193 -12.03 -2.09 -12.57
C ILE A 193 -10.96 -1.19 -11.93
N PHE A 194 -10.46 -0.22 -12.68
CA PHE A 194 -9.51 0.79 -12.18
C PHE A 194 -9.87 2.20 -12.68
N GLY A 195 -9.44 3.22 -11.96
CA GLY A 195 -9.76 4.60 -12.31
C GLY A 195 -9.74 5.58 -11.13
N PRO A 196 -10.05 6.86 -11.39
CA PRO A 196 -10.26 7.86 -10.34
C PRO A 196 -11.36 7.48 -9.36
N GLY A 197 -11.05 7.53 -8.06
CA GLY A 197 -11.97 7.19 -6.97
C GLY A 197 -11.99 5.71 -6.56
N ASP A 198 -11.12 4.88 -7.15
CA ASP A 198 -10.81 3.53 -6.68
C ASP A 198 -10.26 3.57 -5.25
N LYS A 199 -10.89 2.77 -4.39
CA LYS A 199 -10.56 2.67 -2.95
C LYS A 199 -9.80 1.40 -2.60
N LEU A 200 -9.66 0.47 -3.54
CA LEU A 200 -9.14 -0.87 -3.28
C LEU A 200 -7.79 -1.08 -3.95
N LEU A 201 -7.71 -0.98 -5.29
CA LEU A 201 -6.52 -1.41 -6.03
C LEU A 201 -5.35 -0.43 -5.83
N VAL A 202 -5.51 0.84 -6.18
CA VAL A 202 -4.43 1.84 -6.08
C VAL A 202 -3.98 2.05 -4.62
N PRO A 203 -4.89 2.25 -3.63
CA PRO A 203 -4.45 2.43 -2.24
C PRO A 203 -3.74 1.20 -1.67
N SER A 204 -4.20 -0.01 -1.98
CA SER A 204 -3.54 -1.24 -1.50
C SER A 204 -2.16 -1.42 -2.13
N LEU A 205 -2.00 -1.07 -3.41
CA LEU A 205 -0.73 -1.12 -4.11
C LEU A 205 0.28 -0.14 -3.50
N VAL A 206 -0.16 1.09 -3.21
CA VAL A 206 0.65 2.12 -2.55
C VAL A 206 1.01 1.72 -1.11
N ALA A 207 0.07 1.16 -0.36
CA ALA A 207 0.34 0.66 0.99
C ALA A 207 1.39 -0.47 0.97
N ALA A 208 1.31 -1.38 0.00
CA ALA A 208 2.32 -2.41 -0.19
C ALA A 208 3.69 -1.82 -0.58
N ALA A 209 3.73 -0.77 -1.40
CA ALA A 209 4.96 -0.09 -1.78
C ALA A 209 5.63 0.63 -0.62
N ARG A 210 4.86 1.39 0.17
CA ARG A 210 5.34 2.05 1.40
C ARG A 210 5.86 1.06 2.42
N ALA A 211 5.29 -0.15 2.48
CA ALA A 211 5.75 -1.23 3.34
C ALA A 211 6.97 -2.01 2.77
N GLY A 212 7.54 -1.59 1.64
CA GLY A 212 8.67 -2.26 0.97
C GLY A 212 8.32 -3.62 0.33
N LYS A 213 7.04 -3.96 0.22
CA LYS A 213 6.55 -5.25 -0.29
C LYS A 213 6.30 -5.24 -1.81
N SER A 214 6.27 -4.07 -2.45
CA SER A 214 6.06 -3.96 -3.91
C SER A 214 7.25 -4.37 -4.76
N LYS A 215 8.39 -4.76 -4.17
CA LYS A 215 9.60 -5.15 -4.90
C LYS A 215 9.51 -6.55 -5.53
N TYR A 216 8.55 -7.35 -5.09
CA TYR A 216 8.43 -8.76 -5.45
C TYR A 216 7.40 -9.02 -6.54
N ILE A 217 7.76 -9.86 -7.51
CA ILE A 217 6.91 -10.46 -8.53
C ILE A 217 6.71 -11.92 -8.14
N ILE A 218 5.45 -12.34 -7.96
CA ILE A 218 5.13 -13.74 -7.71
C ILE A 218 4.98 -14.46 -9.06
N GLY A 219 5.78 -15.49 -9.27
CA GLY A 219 5.89 -16.22 -10.53
C GLY A 219 6.91 -15.60 -11.50
N ASP A 220 6.75 -15.90 -12.79
CA ASP A 220 7.67 -15.46 -13.84
C ASP A 220 7.36 -14.03 -14.36
N GLY A 221 6.19 -13.51 -13.99
CA GLY A 221 5.69 -12.19 -14.38
C GLY A 221 5.01 -12.13 -15.75
N ASN A 222 4.78 -13.27 -16.41
CA ASN A 222 4.19 -13.32 -17.75
C ASN A 222 2.67 -13.55 -17.75
N ASN A 223 2.02 -13.45 -16.59
CA ASN A 223 0.57 -13.62 -16.51
C ASN A 223 -0.19 -12.39 -17.02
N TYR A 224 -1.12 -12.62 -17.94
CA TYR A 224 -1.98 -11.61 -18.57
C TYR A 224 -3.30 -11.43 -17.83
N TYR A 225 -3.74 -10.18 -17.75
CA TYR A 225 -4.95 -9.75 -17.07
C TYR A 225 -5.70 -8.72 -17.92
N ASP A 226 -7.03 -8.75 -17.83
CA ASP A 226 -7.88 -7.65 -18.27
C ASP A 226 -8.13 -6.66 -17.13
N PHE A 227 -7.76 -5.40 -17.36
CA PHE A 227 -8.09 -4.26 -16.52
C PHE A 227 -9.01 -3.34 -17.30
N THR A 228 -10.14 -2.94 -16.71
CA THR A 228 -11.14 -2.11 -17.40
C THR A 228 -11.22 -0.75 -16.76
N TYR A 229 -11.06 0.31 -17.55
CA TYR A 229 -11.19 1.66 -17.04
C TYR A 229 -12.64 1.92 -16.60
N VAL A 230 -12.81 2.59 -15.46
CA VAL A 230 -14.11 2.73 -14.79
C VAL A 230 -15.20 3.40 -15.64
N GLU A 231 -14.85 4.37 -16.48
CA GLU A 231 -15.81 5.00 -17.40
C GLU A 231 -16.23 4.05 -18.53
N ASN A 232 -15.36 3.14 -18.96
CA ASN A 232 -15.72 2.12 -19.93
C ASN A 232 -16.68 1.08 -19.33
N VAL A 233 -16.54 0.78 -18.03
CA VAL A 233 -17.52 -0.05 -17.31
C VAL A 233 -18.88 0.65 -17.24
N ALA A 234 -18.90 1.94 -16.93
CA ALA A 234 -20.13 2.74 -16.96
C ALA A 234 -20.75 2.74 -18.37
N TYR A 235 -19.94 2.95 -19.41
CA TYR A 235 -20.40 2.90 -20.79
C TYR A 235 -20.99 1.54 -21.17
N GLY A 236 -20.40 0.43 -20.71
CA GLY A 236 -20.97 -0.91 -20.90
C GLY A 236 -22.39 -1.07 -20.34
N HIS A 237 -22.70 -0.44 -19.21
CA HIS A 237 -24.07 -0.41 -18.68
C HIS A 237 -25.01 0.40 -19.58
N VAL A 238 -24.56 1.55 -20.08
CA VAL A 238 -25.34 2.40 -20.99
C VAL A 238 -25.61 1.68 -22.31
N CYS A 239 -24.63 0.99 -22.88
CA CYS A 239 -24.80 0.13 -24.06
C CYS A 239 -25.85 -0.96 -23.80
N ALA A 240 -25.77 -1.65 -22.65
CA ALA A 240 -26.75 -2.66 -22.28
C ALA A 240 -28.18 -2.09 -22.19
N GLU A 241 -28.34 -0.92 -21.58
CA GLU A 241 -29.65 -0.24 -21.50
C GLU A 241 -30.18 0.13 -22.87
N LYS A 242 -29.36 0.80 -23.68
CA LYS A 242 -29.72 1.26 -25.01
C LYS A 242 -30.16 0.10 -25.90
N THR A 243 -29.40 -1.00 -25.92
CA THR A 243 -29.77 -2.19 -26.68
C THR A 243 -31.09 -2.78 -26.19
N LEU A 244 -31.26 -2.96 -24.87
CA LEU A 244 -32.48 -3.51 -24.28
C LEU A 244 -33.71 -2.61 -24.47
N SER A 245 -33.54 -1.30 -24.69
CA SER A 245 -34.65 -0.36 -24.90
C SER A 245 -35.33 -0.53 -26.26
N SER A 246 -34.63 -1.11 -27.24
CA SER A 246 -35.17 -1.44 -28.56
C SER A 246 -35.73 -2.86 -28.60
N GLU A 247 -36.79 -3.10 -29.36
CA GLU A 247 -37.40 -4.43 -29.45
C GLU A 247 -36.43 -5.47 -30.05
N ASP A 248 -35.75 -5.11 -31.13
CA ASP A 248 -34.79 -6.01 -31.79
C ASP A 248 -33.54 -6.24 -30.94
N GLY A 249 -33.03 -5.18 -30.30
CA GLY A 249 -31.93 -5.31 -29.34
C GLY A 249 -32.31 -6.14 -28.12
N ALA A 250 -33.53 -6.04 -27.61
CA ALA A 250 -34.02 -6.87 -26.51
C ALA A 250 -34.06 -8.36 -26.89
N LYS A 251 -34.52 -8.71 -28.11
CA LYS A 251 -34.47 -10.11 -28.62
C LYS A 251 -33.05 -10.65 -28.64
N ILE A 252 -32.06 -9.79 -28.91
CA ILE A 252 -30.66 -10.17 -28.98
C ILE A 252 -29.99 -10.20 -27.61
N ALA A 253 -30.30 -9.27 -26.68
CA ALA A 253 -29.51 -9.05 -25.47
C ALA A 253 -30.19 -9.40 -24.14
N ALA A 254 -31.52 -9.56 -24.12
CA ALA A 254 -32.23 -9.90 -22.89
C ALA A 254 -31.90 -11.31 -22.39
N GLY A 255 -31.79 -11.46 -21.07
CA GLY A 255 -31.48 -12.71 -20.40
C GLY A 255 -30.09 -13.25 -20.75
N LYS A 256 -29.13 -12.36 -21.00
CA LYS A 256 -27.75 -12.71 -21.38
C LYS A 256 -26.73 -12.05 -20.46
N THR A 257 -25.53 -12.64 -20.47
CA THR A 257 -24.36 -12.12 -19.76
C THR A 257 -23.33 -11.62 -20.78
N TYR A 258 -22.49 -10.66 -20.36
CA TYR A 258 -21.46 -10.06 -21.21
C TYR A 258 -20.20 -9.74 -20.42
N PHE A 259 -19.03 -10.17 -20.88
CA PHE A 259 -17.76 -9.66 -20.37
C PHE A 259 -17.51 -8.25 -20.89
N ILE A 260 -17.08 -7.36 -20.00
CA ILE A 260 -16.74 -5.97 -20.33
C ILE A 260 -15.27 -5.77 -19.95
N THR A 261 -14.42 -5.58 -20.97
CA THR A 261 -12.98 -5.35 -20.82
C THR A 261 -12.56 -4.08 -21.57
N ASN A 262 -11.29 -3.67 -21.42
CA ASN A 262 -10.72 -2.59 -22.22
C ASN A 262 -10.23 -3.06 -23.61
N MET A 263 -10.41 -4.35 -23.95
CA MET A 263 -9.89 -4.98 -25.17
C MET A 263 -8.36 -4.85 -25.37
N GLU A 264 -7.62 -4.53 -24.30
CA GLU A 264 -6.17 -4.32 -24.29
C GLU A 264 -5.55 -5.15 -23.15
N PRO A 265 -5.48 -6.48 -23.26
CA PRO A 265 -4.91 -7.33 -22.22
C PRO A 265 -3.43 -7.00 -22.00
N ILE A 266 -3.04 -6.85 -20.75
CA ILE A 266 -1.69 -6.47 -20.34
C ILE A 266 -1.15 -7.45 -19.30
N LYS A 267 0.18 -7.58 -19.21
CA LYS A 267 0.78 -8.35 -18.12
C LYS A 267 0.40 -7.72 -16.78
N PHE A 268 -0.04 -8.53 -15.83
CA PHE A 268 -0.47 -8.08 -14.51
C PHE A 268 0.59 -7.20 -13.84
N TRP A 269 1.83 -7.68 -13.83
CA TRP A 269 2.95 -6.96 -13.20
C TRP A 269 3.38 -5.73 -13.97
N GLU A 270 3.15 -5.67 -15.29
CA GLU A 270 3.37 -4.45 -16.08
C GLU A 270 2.37 -3.37 -15.67
N PHE A 271 1.08 -3.72 -15.59
CA PHE A 271 0.04 -2.80 -15.14
C PHE A 271 0.34 -2.25 -13.73
N MET A 272 0.70 -3.11 -12.78
CA MET A 272 1.08 -2.66 -11.43
C MET A 272 2.30 -1.74 -11.45
N SER A 273 3.27 -2.03 -12.31
CA SER A 273 4.48 -1.21 -12.47
C SER A 273 4.16 0.18 -12.98
N LEU A 274 3.29 0.31 -14.00
CA LEU A 274 2.90 1.60 -14.57
C LEU A 274 2.21 2.51 -13.55
N ILE A 275 1.38 1.95 -12.65
CA ILE A 275 0.76 2.72 -11.57
C ILE A 275 1.81 3.15 -10.53
N LEU A 276 2.67 2.23 -10.09
CA LEU A 276 3.72 2.51 -9.10
C LEU A 276 4.67 3.60 -9.60
N GLU A 277 5.17 3.46 -10.83
CA GLU A 277 6.07 4.41 -11.48
C GLU A 277 5.41 5.78 -11.66
N GLY A 278 4.17 5.82 -12.13
CA GLY A 278 3.41 7.07 -12.26
C GLY A 278 3.21 7.79 -10.92
N LEU A 279 3.16 7.06 -9.82
CA LEU A 279 3.08 7.61 -8.46
C LEU A 279 4.46 7.86 -7.82
N GLY A 280 5.57 7.56 -8.50
CA GLY A 280 6.94 7.79 -8.01
C GLY A 280 7.53 6.69 -7.13
N TYR A 281 6.95 5.48 -7.12
CA TYR A 281 7.49 4.31 -6.41
C TYR A 281 8.36 3.43 -7.30
N GLU A 282 9.23 2.62 -6.67
CA GLU A 282 10.07 1.65 -7.38
C GLU A 282 9.26 0.55 -8.05
N ARG A 283 9.72 0.15 -9.25
CA ARG A 283 9.15 -0.95 -10.01
C ARG A 283 9.47 -2.32 -9.37
N PRO A 284 8.51 -3.27 -9.31
CA PRO A 284 8.79 -4.65 -8.92
C PRO A 284 9.83 -5.29 -9.84
N SER A 285 10.87 -5.90 -9.28
CA SER A 285 11.98 -6.50 -10.04
C SER A 285 12.41 -7.88 -9.54
N ILE A 286 12.11 -8.22 -8.28
CA ILE A 286 12.56 -9.47 -7.66
C ILE A 286 11.53 -10.56 -7.90
N LYS A 287 11.85 -11.54 -8.74
CA LYS A 287 10.93 -12.67 -9.03
C LYS A 287 11.06 -13.76 -7.97
N ILE A 288 9.93 -14.21 -7.44
CA ILE A 288 9.84 -15.35 -6.53
C ILE A 288 9.01 -16.45 -7.20
N PRO A 289 9.57 -17.64 -7.45
CA PRO A 289 8.84 -18.75 -8.07
C PRO A 289 7.59 -19.16 -7.27
N VAL A 290 6.51 -19.49 -7.98
CA VAL A 290 5.25 -19.97 -7.38
C VAL A 290 5.48 -21.25 -6.57
N SER A 291 6.38 -22.13 -7.02
CA SER A 291 6.75 -23.37 -6.32
C SER A 291 7.32 -23.14 -4.92
N VAL A 292 7.95 -21.99 -4.68
CA VAL A 292 8.46 -21.60 -3.35
C VAL A 292 7.35 -20.99 -2.51
N MET A 293 6.52 -20.12 -3.10
CA MET A 293 5.48 -19.40 -2.35
C MET A 293 4.27 -20.25 -1.99
N MET A 294 3.90 -21.23 -2.82
CA MET A 294 2.70 -22.06 -2.62
C MET A 294 2.74 -22.90 -1.34
N PRO A 295 3.82 -23.64 -1.02
CA PRO A 295 3.94 -24.36 0.25
C PRO A 295 3.83 -23.42 1.46
N VAL A 296 4.49 -22.25 1.40
CA VAL A 296 4.43 -21.24 2.46
C VAL A 296 2.99 -20.77 2.66
N ALA A 297 2.26 -20.49 1.59
CA ALA A 297 0.86 -20.08 1.71
C ALA A 297 -0.06 -21.17 2.26
N HIS A 298 0.18 -22.45 1.93
CA HIS A 298 -0.57 -23.55 2.53
C HIS A 298 -0.30 -23.67 4.04
N VAL A 299 0.95 -23.48 4.48
CA VAL A 299 1.28 -23.44 5.92
C VAL A 299 0.61 -22.26 6.60
N VAL A 300 0.64 -21.07 6.00
CA VAL A 300 -0.03 -19.87 6.52
C VAL A 300 -1.54 -20.08 6.62
N GLU A 301 -2.17 -20.63 5.58
CA GLU A 301 -3.61 -20.92 5.58
C GLU A 301 -3.97 -21.98 6.61
N TRP A 302 -3.19 -23.05 6.74
CA TRP A 302 -3.39 -24.08 7.75
C TRP A 302 -3.30 -23.50 9.16
N THR A 303 -2.28 -22.68 9.42
CA THR A 303 -2.09 -21.99 10.70
C THR A 303 -3.28 -21.07 10.99
N TYR A 304 -3.72 -20.31 10.00
CA TYR A 304 -4.92 -19.48 10.12
C TYR A 304 -6.16 -20.32 10.46
N LYS A 305 -6.43 -21.41 9.75
CA LYS A 305 -7.60 -22.27 10.03
C LYS A 305 -7.58 -22.84 11.46
N LYS A 306 -6.40 -23.13 12.01
CA LYS A 306 -6.25 -23.61 13.39
C LYS A 306 -6.43 -22.52 14.43
N PHE A 307 -5.90 -21.32 14.17
CA PHE A 307 -5.84 -20.25 15.17
C PHE A 307 -6.83 -19.08 14.95
N ALA A 308 -7.63 -19.10 13.88
CA ALA A 308 -8.62 -18.05 13.57
C ALA A 308 -9.63 -17.84 14.71
N LYS A 309 -10.00 -18.91 15.43
CA LYS A 309 -10.88 -18.86 16.59
C LYS A 309 -10.32 -18.03 17.75
N TYR A 310 -9.01 -17.77 17.76
CA TYR A 310 -8.32 -16.95 18.76
C TYR A 310 -8.09 -15.51 18.28
N GLY A 311 -8.81 -15.05 17.24
CA GLY A 311 -8.78 -13.66 16.80
C GLY A 311 -7.64 -13.29 15.85
N MET A 312 -6.97 -14.26 15.22
CA MET A 312 -6.00 -13.94 14.16
C MET A 312 -6.68 -13.26 12.98
N LYS A 313 -6.03 -12.21 12.45
CA LYS A 313 -6.47 -11.54 11.22
C LYS A 313 -6.26 -12.44 10.01
N VAL A 314 -7.10 -12.28 8.98
CA VAL A 314 -6.99 -13.04 7.73
C VAL A 314 -5.62 -12.80 7.09
N PRO A 315 -4.84 -13.86 6.80
CA PRO A 315 -3.53 -13.69 6.19
C PRO A 315 -3.67 -13.16 4.76
N GLN A 316 -2.75 -12.27 4.39
CA GLN A 316 -2.67 -11.75 3.02
C GLN A 316 -2.06 -12.78 2.05
N LEU A 317 -1.31 -13.75 2.58
CA LEU A 317 -0.63 -14.80 1.81
C LEU A 317 -1.42 -16.11 1.87
N THR A 318 -2.39 -16.27 0.97
CA THR A 318 -3.16 -17.50 0.80
C THR A 318 -2.89 -18.15 -0.55
N PRO A 319 -3.10 -19.48 -0.70
CA PRO A 319 -2.91 -20.16 -1.98
C PRO A 319 -3.76 -19.55 -3.10
N SER A 320 -5.00 -19.16 -2.78
CA SER A 320 -5.91 -18.46 -3.71
C SER A 320 -5.34 -17.14 -4.21
N ARG A 321 -4.74 -16.33 -3.33
CA ARG A 321 -4.14 -15.04 -3.70
C ARG A 321 -2.87 -15.21 -4.51
N ILE A 322 -2.04 -16.21 -4.19
CA ILE A 322 -0.87 -16.53 -5.03
C ILE A 322 -1.32 -16.86 -6.44
N ARG A 323 -2.34 -17.73 -6.58
CA ARG A 323 -2.87 -18.11 -7.90
C ARG A 323 -3.46 -16.93 -8.65
N LEU A 324 -4.17 -16.03 -7.96
CA LEU A 324 -4.61 -14.78 -8.55
C LEU A 324 -3.40 -13.99 -9.09
N LEU A 325 -2.32 -13.85 -8.33
CA LEU A 325 -1.14 -13.09 -8.76
C LEU A 325 -0.30 -13.78 -9.85
N SER A 326 -0.46 -15.09 -10.06
CA SER A 326 0.38 -15.88 -10.99
C SER A 326 -0.33 -16.44 -12.22
N CYS A 327 -1.65 -16.60 -12.21
CA CYS A 327 -2.41 -17.21 -13.31
C CYS A 327 -2.89 -16.16 -14.32
N ASN A 328 -3.08 -16.56 -15.59
CA ASN A 328 -3.74 -15.72 -16.58
C ASN A 328 -5.22 -15.53 -16.23
N ARG A 329 -5.77 -14.34 -16.53
CA ARG A 329 -7.20 -14.03 -16.44
C ARG A 329 -7.60 -13.05 -17.54
N THR A 330 -7.77 -13.57 -18.74
CA THR A 330 -8.26 -12.80 -19.89
C THR A 330 -9.59 -13.31 -20.40
N PHE A 331 -10.44 -12.39 -20.88
CA PHE A 331 -11.80 -12.64 -21.31
C PHE A 331 -12.09 -12.00 -22.67
N SER A 332 -12.82 -12.73 -23.51
CA SER A 332 -13.27 -12.22 -24.80
C SER A 332 -14.43 -11.24 -24.61
N CYS A 333 -14.30 -10.05 -25.19
CA CYS A 333 -15.34 -9.01 -25.21
C CYS A 333 -16.13 -8.99 -26.54
N SER A 334 -15.96 -10.01 -27.41
CA SER A 334 -16.56 -10.07 -28.74
C SER A 334 -18.09 -10.00 -28.70
N ARG A 335 -18.71 -10.77 -27.80
CA ARG A 335 -20.17 -10.79 -27.66
C ARG A 335 -20.75 -9.43 -27.29
N ALA A 336 -20.08 -8.69 -26.39
CA ALA A 336 -20.51 -7.35 -26.00
C ALA A 336 -20.35 -6.35 -27.15
N LYS A 337 -19.26 -6.47 -27.93
CA LYS A 337 -19.05 -5.67 -29.14
C LYS A 337 -20.16 -5.92 -30.16
N ASP A 338 -20.42 -7.17 -30.50
CA ASP A 338 -21.33 -7.55 -31.57
C ASP A 338 -22.81 -7.32 -31.21
N GLN A 339 -23.20 -7.56 -29.95
CA GLN A 339 -24.61 -7.51 -29.53
C GLN A 339 -24.99 -6.21 -28.82
N LEU A 340 -24.07 -5.57 -28.10
CA LEU A 340 -24.34 -4.32 -27.38
C LEU A 340 -23.77 -3.08 -28.09
N GLY A 341 -22.97 -3.26 -29.14
CA GLY A 341 -22.23 -2.16 -29.75
C GLY A 341 -21.19 -1.55 -28.80
N TYR A 342 -20.71 -2.33 -27.83
CA TYR A 342 -19.74 -1.86 -26.86
C TYR A 342 -18.34 -1.80 -27.47
N GLU A 343 -17.74 -0.61 -27.43
CA GLU A 343 -16.31 -0.39 -27.66
C GLU A 343 -15.76 0.53 -26.54
N PRO A 344 -14.57 0.26 -25.99
CA PRO A 344 -13.97 1.09 -24.95
C PRO A 344 -13.79 2.55 -25.42
N LEU A 345 -14.35 3.50 -24.66
CA LEU A 345 -14.22 4.94 -24.97
C LEU A 345 -12.82 5.48 -24.64
N VAL A 346 -12.22 4.95 -23.57
CA VAL A 346 -10.93 5.40 -23.05
C VAL A 346 -9.90 4.27 -23.21
N PRO A 347 -8.83 4.47 -23.99
CA PRO A 347 -7.74 3.51 -24.09
C PRO A 347 -7.02 3.30 -22.75
N LEU A 348 -6.43 2.12 -22.55
CA LEU A 348 -5.81 1.71 -21.28
C LEU A 348 -4.72 2.69 -20.83
N LYS A 349 -3.88 3.15 -21.76
CA LYS A 349 -2.81 4.12 -21.51
C LYS A 349 -3.34 5.45 -20.97
N GLU A 350 -4.42 5.96 -21.55
CA GLU A 350 -5.05 7.21 -21.10
C GLU A 350 -5.75 7.01 -19.75
N GLY A 351 -6.44 5.88 -19.57
CA GLY A 351 -7.05 5.52 -18.28
C GLY A 351 -6.01 5.43 -17.16
N LEU A 352 -4.84 4.84 -17.41
CA LEU A 352 -3.73 4.77 -16.45
C LEU A 352 -3.22 6.17 -16.08
N LYS A 353 -3.01 7.04 -17.06
CA LYS A 353 -2.57 8.42 -16.84
C LYS A 353 -3.56 9.17 -15.94
N ARG A 354 -4.86 9.17 -16.28
CA ARG A 354 -5.91 9.82 -15.48
C ARG A 354 -6.00 9.25 -14.07
N THR A 355 -5.85 7.93 -13.94
CA THR A 355 -5.82 7.26 -12.64
C THR A 355 -4.69 7.81 -11.79
N VAL A 356 -3.45 7.80 -12.29
CA VAL A 356 -2.27 8.32 -11.57
C VAL A 356 -2.43 9.80 -11.20
N GLU A 357 -2.94 10.63 -12.11
CA GLU A 357 -3.19 12.06 -11.88
C GLU A 357 -4.23 12.31 -10.77
N SER A 358 -5.20 11.40 -10.60
CA SER A 358 -6.25 11.52 -9.58
C SER A 358 -5.79 11.24 -8.14
N TYR A 359 -4.58 10.71 -7.93
CA TYR A 359 -4.05 10.41 -6.59
C TYR A 359 -2.78 11.21 -6.22
N PRO A 360 -2.80 12.56 -6.26
CA PRO A 360 -1.63 13.35 -5.87
C PRO A 360 -1.22 13.08 -4.42
N HIS A 361 -2.19 12.81 -3.53
CA HIS A 361 -1.98 12.50 -2.11
C HIS A 361 -1.33 11.13 -1.85
N LEU A 362 -1.33 10.23 -2.84
CA LEU A 362 -0.69 8.90 -2.73
C LEU A 362 0.70 8.84 -3.37
N ARG A 363 1.09 9.88 -4.11
CA ARG A 363 2.43 9.95 -4.70
C ARG A 363 3.49 9.73 -3.63
N ALA A 364 4.58 9.06 -4.02
CA ALA A 364 5.79 9.10 -3.24
C ALA A 364 6.13 10.58 -3.05
N GLN A 365 6.01 11.07 -1.82
CA GLN A 365 6.67 12.31 -1.46
C GLN A 365 8.15 12.09 -1.80
N ASN A 366 8.89 13.13 -2.20
CA ASN A 366 10.35 13.06 -2.27
C ASN A 366 10.85 12.66 -0.87
N GLN A 367 10.85 11.36 -0.58
CA GLN A 367 11.45 10.75 0.58
C GLN A 367 12.94 10.66 0.27
N THR A 368 13.55 11.82 0.07
CA THR A 368 14.68 12.18 0.94
C THR A 368 14.13 12.36 2.36
N SER A 369 13.50 11.33 2.94
CA SER A 369 13.38 11.25 4.38
C SER A 369 14.79 10.96 4.83
N ILE A 370 15.50 12.01 5.17
CA ILE A 370 16.74 11.95 5.91
C ILE A 370 16.44 11.02 7.11
N SER A 371 16.92 9.76 7.06
CA SER A 371 16.63 8.78 8.11
C SER A 371 17.09 9.35 9.44
N LYS A 372 16.43 9.05 10.58
CA LYS A 372 16.90 9.60 11.86
C LYS A 372 18.35 9.17 12.12
N ALA A 373 18.76 8.00 11.61
CA ALA A 373 20.14 7.55 11.60
C ALA A 373 21.09 8.54 10.89
N SER A 374 20.72 9.01 9.69
CA SER A 374 21.49 10.03 8.96
C SER A 374 21.53 11.37 9.71
N VAL A 375 20.42 11.79 10.35
CA VAL A 375 20.37 12.98 11.21
C VAL A 375 21.31 12.84 12.42
N PHE A 376 21.29 11.70 13.12
CA PHE A 376 22.20 11.41 14.24
C PHE A 376 23.66 11.40 13.82
N LEU A 377 23.96 10.94 12.61
CA LEU A 377 25.30 10.92 12.02
C LEU A 377 25.70 12.25 11.37
N GLY A 378 24.88 13.29 11.52
CA GLY A 378 25.18 14.67 11.12
C GLY A 378 25.06 14.95 9.62
N ASN A 379 24.35 14.12 8.85
CA ASN A 379 24.08 14.27 7.41
C ASN A 379 25.32 14.45 6.50
N GLY A 380 26.51 14.18 7.02
CA GLY A 380 27.77 14.36 6.31
C GLY A 380 28.25 13.10 5.59
N ASN A 381 29.47 13.15 5.06
CA ASN A 381 30.11 12.01 4.40
C ASN A 381 30.22 10.77 5.30
N LEU A 382 30.26 10.95 6.62
CA LEU A 382 30.24 9.85 7.59
C LEU A 382 28.91 9.09 7.57
N ALA A 383 27.78 9.79 7.50
CA ALA A 383 26.45 9.17 7.40
C ALA A 383 26.36 8.33 6.13
N LYS A 384 26.80 8.89 4.99
CA LYS A 384 26.83 8.20 3.69
C LYS A 384 27.70 6.94 3.70
N THR A 385 28.81 6.98 4.43
CA THR A 385 29.76 5.87 4.58
C THR A 385 29.20 4.78 5.51
N LEU A 386 28.60 5.15 6.64
CA LEU A 386 28.10 4.17 7.61
C LEU A 386 26.76 3.54 7.22
N LEU A 387 25.93 4.27 6.47
CA LEU A 387 24.65 3.79 5.93
C LEU A 387 24.79 3.04 4.60
N TRP A 388 26.02 2.93 4.06
CA TRP A 388 26.32 2.29 2.77
C TRP A 388 25.68 2.98 1.55
N GLU A 389 25.38 4.28 1.64
CA GLU A 389 24.85 5.06 0.52
C GLU A 389 25.91 5.26 -0.58
N ASP A 390 27.18 5.46 -0.20
CA ASP A 390 28.32 5.44 -1.11
C ASP A 390 29.18 4.19 -0.86
N THR A 391 28.96 3.17 -1.68
CA THR A 391 29.66 1.88 -1.54
C THR A 391 31.17 2.02 -1.78
N LYS A 392 31.63 2.94 -2.64
CA LYS A 392 33.04 3.11 -2.96
C LYS A 392 33.78 3.75 -1.78
N GLN A 393 33.20 4.79 -1.20
CA GLN A 393 33.73 5.43 0.00
C GLN A 393 33.74 4.46 1.20
N THR A 394 32.64 3.73 1.40
CA THR A 394 32.48 2.73 2.47
C THR A 394 33.54 1.63 2.40
N VAL A 395 33.75 1.04 1.21
CA VAL A 395 34.77 0.00 1.00
C VAL A 395 36.17 0.57 1.22
N THR A 396 36.44 1.80 0.78
CA THR A 396 37.75 2.45 1.00
C THR A 396 38.05 2.64 2.48
N VAL A 397 37.07 3.10 3.27
CA VAL A 397 37.21 3.26 4.72
C VAL A 397 37.38 1.92 5.43
N LEU A 398 36.64 0.88 5.03
CA LEU A 398 36.81 -0.47 5.58
C LEU A 398 38.19 -1.07 5.26
N LEU A 399 38.71 -0.84 4.05
CA LEU A 399 40.07 -1.26 3.67
C LEU A 399 41.13 -0.53 4.50
N LEU A 400 40.99 0.78 4.69
CA LEU A 400 41.88 1.56 5.55
C LEU A 400 41.83 1.08 7.01
N LEU A 401 40.64 0.83 7.55
CA LEU A 401 40.47 0.27 8.90
C LEU A 401 41.06 -1.14 9.02
N ALA A 402 40.99 -1.96 7.98
CA ALA A 402 41.61 -3.28 7.93
C ALA A 402 43.15 -3.20 7.93
N VAL A 403 43.72 -2.24 7.18
CA VAL A 403 45.18 -1.98 7.18
C VAL A 403 45.63 -1.48 8.56
N ILE A 404 44.90 -0.55 9.17
CA ILE A 404 45.15 -0.06 10.53
C ILE A 404 45.05 -1.20 11.54
N TYR A 405 44.03 -2.05 11.42
CA TYR A 405 43.84 -3.21 12.28
C TYR A 405 45.02 -4.18 12.20
N TYR A 406 45.46 -4.49 10.98
CA TYR A 406 46.60 -5.37 10.75
C TYR A 406 47.88 -4.77 11.34
N HIS A 407 48.13 -3.48 11.13
CA HIS A 407 49.37 -2.86 11.57
C HIS A 407 49.44 -2.67 13.11
N LEU A 408 48.30 -2.38 13.75
CA LEU A 408 48.25 -2.13 15.19
C LEU A 408 48.02 -3.38 16.04
N PHE A 409 47.19 -4.32 15.60
CA PHE A 409 46.68 -5.38 16.48
C PHE A 409 47.14 -6.80 16.13
N THR A 410 47.44 -7.14 14.87
CA THR A 410 47.85 -8.52 14.53
C THR A 410 49.30 -8.85 14.93
N CYS A 411 50.11 -7.88 15.33
CA CYS A 411 51.51 -8.08 15.74
C CYS A 411 51.74 -8.22 17.26
N GLY A 412 50.68 -8.37 18.07
CA GLY A 412 50.83 -8.62 19.53
C GLY A 412 51.26 -7.40 20.35
N TYR A 413 51.10 -6.17 19.83
CA TYR A 413 51.46 -4.95 20.53
C TYR A 413 50.45 -4.59 21.64
N THR A 414 50.95 -4.07 22.76
CA THR A 414 50.09 -3.43 23.77
C THR A 414 49.56 -2.10 23.23
N PHE A 415 48.46 -1.58 23.79
CA PHE A 415 47.88 -0.29 23.38
C PHE A 415 48.92 0.85 23.40
N ILE A 416 49.80 0.85 24.40
CA ILE A 416 50.89 1.84 24.54
C ILE A 416 51.88 1.73 23.38
N THR A 417 52.30 0.50 23.04
CA THR A 417 53.24 0.25 21.93
C THR A 417 52.62 0.60 20.57
N ALA A 418 51.33 0.33 20.40
CA ALA A 418 50.57 0.68 19.20
C ALA A 418 50.45 2.21 19.04
N MET A 419 50.13 2.93 20.11
CA MET A 419 50.04 4.40 20.10
C MET A 419 51.40 5.05 19.86
N ALA A 420 52.47 4.54 20.47
CA ALA A 420 53.83 5.03 20.24
C ALA A 420 54.27 4.84 18.79
N LYS A 421 53.95 3.69 18.17
CA LYS A 421 54.24 3.45 16.75
C LYS A 421 53.42 4.34 15.83
N LEU A 422 52.14 4.56 16.13
CA LEU A 422 51.30 5.48 15.36
C LEU A 422 51.88 6.89 15.39
N LEU A 423 52.21 7.41 16.58
CA LEU A 423 52.85 8.71 16.74
C LEU A 423 54.21 8.78 16.02
N SER A 424 55.01 7.72 16.07
CA SER A 424 56.28 7.63 15.37
C SER A 424 56.10 7.61 13.84
N LEU A 425 55.09 6.91 13.32
CA LEU A 425 54.78 6.86 11.90
C LEU A 425 54.25 8.22 11.40
N THR A 426 53.41 8.88 12.21
CA THR A 426 52.93 10.24 11.93
C THR A 426 54.08 11.24 11.96
N ALA A 427 54.99 11.15 12.93
CA ALA A 427 56.18 12.00 12.98
C ALA A 427 57.10 11.76 11.78
N LEU A 428 57.31 10.49 11.39
CA LEU A 428 58.09 10.13 10.20
C LEU A 428 57.43 10.64 8.91
N PHE A 429 56.11 10.51 8.79
CA PHE A 429 55.34 11.05 7.68
C PHE A 429 55.47 12.56 7.60
N LEU A 430 55.26 13.27 8.71
CA LEU A 430 55.41 14.74 8.77
C LEU A 430 56.84 15.18 8.45
N PHE A 431 57.85 14.43 8.90
CA PHE A 431 59.25 14.66 8.59
C PHE A 431 59.55 14.48 7.09
N ILE A 432 59.11 13.37 6.48
CA ILE A 432 59.26 13.10 5.05
C ILE A 432 58.50 14.15 4.23
N HIS A 433 57.26 14.48 4.61
CA HIS A 433 56.43 15.51 3.98
C HIS A 433 57.05 16.91 4.08
N GLY A 434 57.71 17.23 5.19
CA GLY A 434 58.45 18.48 5.36
C GLY A 434 59.71 18.57 4.48
N MET A 435 60.37 17.43 4.21
CA MET A 435 61.57 17.35 3.37
C MET A 435 61.29 17.26 1.86
N LEU A 436 60.07 16.89 1.44
CA LEU A 436 59.70 16.76 0.03
C LEU A 436 59.71 18.14 -0.67
N PRO A 437 60.35 18.26 -1.87
CA PRO A 437 60.31 19.49 -2.65
C PRO A 437 58.89 19.74 -3.20
N ALA A 438 58.57 21.01 -3.50
CA ALA A 438 57.21 21.42 -3.88
C ALA A 438 56.68 20.78 -5.18
N ASN A 439 57.56 20.21 -6.00
CA ASN A 439 57.22 19.42 -7.18
C ASN A 439 58.02 18.11 -7.17
N VAL A 440 57.32 16.99 -7.21
CA VAL A 440 57.92 15.65 -7.27
C VAL A 440 57.23 14.89 -8.41
N PHE A 441 58.00 14.43 -9.39
CA PHE A 441 57.52 13.72 -10.58
C PHE A 441 56.32 14.40 -11.32
N GLY A 442 56.33 15.73 -11.44
CA GLY A 442 55.30 16.49 -12.16
C GLY A 442 54.01 16.76 -11.37
N HIS A 443 53.90 16.29 -10.12
CA HIS A 443 52.80 16.60 -9.22
C HIS A 443 53.23 17.63 -8.17
N LYS A 444 52.39 18.65 -7.95
CA LYS A 444 52.61 19.73 -6.98
C LYS A 444 52.21 19.25 -5.59
N VAL A 445 53.17 19.13 -4.68
CA VAL A 445 52.92 18.69 -3.29
C VAL A 445 52.53 19.92 -2.47
N GLU A 446 51.29 19.93 -1.98
CA GLU A 446 50.77 21.01 -1.13
C GLU A 446 51.47 20.97 0.23
N LYS A 447 52.22 22.02 0.60
CA LYS A 447 52.90 22.07 1.89
C LYS A 447 51.90 22.39 2.99
N LEU A 448 51.98 21.65 4.10
CA LEU A 448 51.17 21.92 5.30
C LEU A 448 51.57 23.29 5.87
N GLU A 449 50.59 24.20 5.96
CA GLU A 449 50.82 25.52 6.56
C GLU A 449 51.10 25.42 8.07
N ALA A 450 51.97 26.31 8.58
CA ALA A 450 52.36 26.34 9.99
C ALA A 450 51.19 26.66 10.95
N SER A 451 50.10 27.26 10.43
CA SER A 451 48.85 27.51 11.13
C SER A 451 48.20 26.22 11.66
N ASN A 452 48.36 25.09 10.97
CA ASN A 452 47.79 23.79 11.37
C ASN A 452 48.44 23.18 12.61
N PHE A 453 49.59 23.70 13.05
CA PHE A 453 50.32 23.24 14.23
C PHE A 453 50.29 24.24 15.39
N HIS A 454 49.58 25.36 15.22
CA HIS A 454 49.48 26.40 16.25
C HIS A 454 48.32 26.08 17.19
N ILE A 455 48.63 25.54 18.37
CA ILE A 455 47.64 25.41 19.45
C ILE A 455 47.50 26.78 20.10
N THR A 456 46.34 27.41 19.99
CA THR A 456 46.11 28.71 20.62
C THR A 456 46.09 28.58 22.14
N GLN A 457 46.50 29.64 22.84
CA GLN A 457 46.51 29.63 24.31
C GLN A 457 45.11 29.38 24.89
N VAL A 458 44.07 29.79 24.17
CA VAL A 458 42.66 29.58 24.52
C VAL A 458 42.27 28.10 24.42
N GLU A 459 42.66 27.40 23.35
CA GLU A 459 42.41 25.97 23.19
C GLU A 459 43.15 25.15 24.25
N ALA A 460 44.41 25.48 24.53
CA ALA A 460 45.19 24.86 25.60
C ALA A 460 44.52 25.06 26.97
N HIS A 461 44.00 26.26 27.23
CA HIS A 461 43.29 26.57 28.47
C HIS A 461 41.96 25.82 28.58
N HIS A 462 41.21 25.68 27.47
CA HIS A 462 39.99 24.87 27.44
C HIS A 462 40.26 23.38 27.70
N VAL A 463 41.32 22.82 27.11
CA VAL A 463 41.72 21.43 27.36
C VAL A 463 42.11 21.25 28.84
N ALA A 464 42.93 22.14 29.39
CA ALA A 464 43.32 22.10 30.80
C ALA A 464 42.10 22.22 31.73
N HIS A 465 41.16 23.11 31.41
CA HIS A 465 39.93 23.30 32.19
C HIS A 465 39.01 22.07 32.09
N SER A 466 38.92 21.43 30.93
CA SER A 466 38.12 20.22 30.73
C SER A 466 38.70 19.03 31.50
N ILE A 467 40.03 18.88 31.51
CA ILE A 467 40.73 17.86 32.31
C ILE A 467 40.50 18.12 33.80
N SER A 468 40.67 19.36 34.26
CA SER A 468 40.43 19.74 35.66
C SER A 468 38.97 19.49 36.08
N SER A 469 38.01 19.87 35.24
CA SER A 469 36.58 19.63 35.47
C SER A 469 36.25 18.14 35.55
N SER A 470 36.80 17.34 34.64
CA SER A 470 36.60 15.88 34.61
C SER A 470 37.21 15.21 35.84
N TRP A 471 38.42 15.63 36.23
CA TRP A 471 39.08 15.16 37.44
C TRP A 471 38.28 15.52 38.71
N ASN A 472 37.83 16.77 38.82
CA ASN A 472 37.03 17.23 39.96
C ASN A 472 35.68 16.51 40.04
N SER A 473 35.05 16.24 38.90
CA SER A 473 33.80 15.46 38.82
C SER A 473 34.03 14.02 39.26
N LEU A 474 35.13 13.38 38.83
CA LEU A 474 35.51 12.04 39.26
C LEU A 474 35.78 11.97 40.76
N VAL A 475 36.55 12.92 41.31
CA VAL A 475 36.84 13.01 42.74
C VAL A 475 35.55 13.28 43.55
N GLY A 476 34.64 14.10 43.03
CA GLY A 476 33.33 14.34 43.62
C GLY A 476 32.47 13.09 43.66
N ALA A 477 32.42 12.34 42.55
CA ALA A 477 31.72 11.05 42.48
C ALA A 477 32.32 10.03 43.45
N LEU A 478 33.64 9.91 43.52
CA LEU A 478 34.35 9.03 44.47
C LEU A 478 34.05 9.42 45.93
N ARG A 479 34.09 10.71 46.28
CA ARG A 479 33.70 11.17 47.63
C ARG A 479 32.24 10.87 47.95
N SER A 480 31.33 11.01 47.00
CA SER A 480 29.92 10.68 47.18
C SER A 480 29.72 9.18 47.42
N LEU A 481 30.42 8.34 46.65
CA LEU A 481 30.43 6.88 46.83
C LEU A 481 31.01 6.47 48.20
N CYS A 482 32.10 7.09 48.64
CA CYS A 482 32.69 6.83 49.96
C CYS A 482 31.79 7.24 51.14
N ARG A 483 30.83 8.16 50.93
CA ARG A 483 29.84 8.55 51.94
C ARG A 483 28.63 7.62 52.02
N GLY A 484 28.47 6.68 51.06
CA GLY A 484 27.54 5.56 51.14
C GLY A 484 26.05 5.85 50.94
N ASN A 485 25.65 7.10 50.68
CA ASN A 485 24.23 7.50 50.67
C ASN A 485 23.57 7.55 49.29
N ASP A 486 24.32 7.38 48.19
CA ASP A 486 23.82 7.54 46.82
C ASP A 486 23.86 6.22 46.02
N TRP A 487 22.88 5.36 46.27
CA TRP A 487 22.69 4.07 45.60
C TRP A 487 22.55 4.16 44.06
N PRO A 488 21.81 5.14 43.50
CA PRO A 488 21.77 5.36 42.05
C PRO A 488 23.13 5.67 41.45
N LEU A 489 23.95 6.50 42.10
CA LEU A 489 25.32 6.80 41.66
C LEU A 489 26.20 5.56 41.74
N PHE A 490 26.09 4.77 42.82
CA PHE A 490 26.80 3.49 42.96
C PHE A 490 26.46 2.52 41.84
N LEU A 491 25.18 2.31 41.52
CA LEU A 491 24.77 1.42 40.45
C LEU A 491 25.27 1.89 39.07
N LYS A 492 25.20 3.20 38.80
CA LYS A 492 25.74 3.76 37.55
C LYS A 492 27.25 3.54 37.44
N VAL A 493 28.00 3.83 38.51
CA VAL A 493 29.45 3.67 38.52
C VAL A 493 29.84 2.19 38.46
N ALA A 494 29.14 1.30 39.17
CA ALA A 494 29.36 -0.14 39.10
C ALA A 494 29.05 -0.69 37.72
N LEU A 495 27.95 -0.26 37.07
CA LEU A 495 27.61 -0.66 35.70
C LEU A 495 28.65 -0.14 34.69
N SER A 496 29.06 1.12 34.82
CA SER A 496 30.12 1.69 33.99
C SER A 496 31.45 0.98 34.18
N LEU A 497 31.82 0.63 35.42
CA LEU A 497 33.01 -0.16 35.73
C LEU A 497 32.88 -1.60 35.22
N LEU A 498 31.68 -2.18 35.21
CA LEU A 498 31.41 -3.51 34.66
C LEU A 498 31.53 -3.51 33.14
N VAL A 499 31.03 -2.47 32.46
CA VAL A 499 31.22 -2.24 31.03
C VAL A 499 32.70 -2.03 30.72
N VAL A 500 33.40 -1.18 31.48
CA VAL A 500 34.85 -0.99 31.35
C VAL A 500 35.59 -2.30 31.61
N SER A 501 35.21 -3.09 32.62
CA SER A 501 35.82 -4.38 32.94
C SER A 501 35.59 -5.40 31.84
N ILE A 502 34.39 -5.46 31.24
CA ILE A 502 34.09 -6.32 30.10
C ILE A 502 34.93 -5.89 28.90
N LEU A 503 34.96 -4.59 28.58
CA LEU A 503 35.79 -4.03 27.51
C LEU A 503 37.29 -4.24 27.75
N SER A 504 37.74 -4.22 29.01
CA SER A 504 39.12 -4.46 29.43
C SER A 504 39.50 -5.95 29.41
N SER A 505 38.52 -6.84 29.57
CA SER A 505 38.69 -8.30 29.48
C SER A 505 38.71 -8.82 28.05
N MET A 506 38.20 -8.03 27.10
CA MET A 506 38.28 -8.34 25.68
C MET A 506 39.68 -8.05 25.16
N SER A 507 40.24 -8.95 24.35
CA SER A 507 41.46 -8.62 23.63
C SER A 507 41.21 -7.39 22.74
N SER A 508 42.19 -6.51 22.61
CA SER A 508 42.11 -5.31 21.77
C SER A 508 41.72 -5.64 20.32
N GLN A 509 42.08 -6.83 19.85
CA GLN A 509 41.65 -7.41 18.58
C GLN A 509 40.14 -7.69 18.52
N ALA A 510 39.57 -8.31 19.56
CA ALA A 510 38.15 -8.63 19.64
C ALA A 510 37.30 -7.35 19.76
N ALA A 511 37.74 -6.39 20.57
CA ALA A 511 37.07 -5.10 20.73
C ALA A 511 37.00 -4.32 19.41
N PHE A 512 38.09 -4.27 18.63
CA PHE A 512 38.11 -3.60 17.33
C PHE A 512 37.20 -4.29 16.30
N LYS A 513 37.27 -5.62 16.18
CA LYS A 513 36.44 -6.40 15.25
C LYS A 513 34.95 -6.23 15.56
N ILE A 514 34.56 -6.38 16.83
CA ILE A 514 33.17 -6.28 17.26
C ILE A 514 32.69 -4.83 17.15
N GLY A 515 33.49 -3.84 17.55
CA GLY A 515 33.15 -2.43 17.42
C GLY A 515 32.95 -2.00 15.97
N THR A 516 33.85 -2.38 15.06
CA THR A 516 33.72 -2.06 13.63
C THR A 516 32.50 -2.75 13.02
N ALA A 517 32.28 -4.03 13.33
CA ALA A 517 31.08 -4.72 12.87
C ALA A 517 29.80 -4.03 13.38
N LEU A 518 29.70 -3.75 14.69
CA LEU A 518 28.54 -3.11 15.29
C LEU A 518 28.26 -1.71 14.74
N VAL A 519 29.29 -0.91 14.44
CA VAL A 519 29.08 0.43 13.87
C VAL A 519 28.55 0.35 12.44
N PHE A 520 29.15 -0.50 11.58
CA PHE A 520 28.73 -0.60 10.18
C PHE A 520 27.45 -1.42 9.96
N THR A 521 27.11 -2.34 10.88
CA THR A 521 25.85 -3.09 10.81
C THR A 521 24.75 -2.48 11.67
N GLY A 522 25.09 -1.85 12.78
CA GLY A 522 24.14 -1.34 13.77
C GLY A 522 23.36 -0.12 13.28
N PHE A 523 24.02 0.85 12.65
CA PHE A 523 23.31 2.02 12.08
C PHE A 523 22.42 1.62 10.89
N LYS A 524 22.88 0.70 10.05
CA LYS A 524 22.09 0.13 8.95
C LYS A 524 20.92 -0.72 9.44
N ALA A 525 21.12 -1.49 10.51
CA ALA A 525 20.03 -2.23 11.15
C ALA A 525 19.03 -1.27 11.79
N TYR A 526 19.49 -0.22 12.48
CA TYR A 526 18.63 0.79 13.06
C TYR A 526 17.77 1.49 12.00
N GLU A 527 18.34 1.92 10.88
CA GLU A 527 17.60 2.52 9.76
C GLU A 527 16.52 1.57 9.20
N LYS A 528 16.82 0.28 9.10
CA LYS A 528 15.86 -0.73 8.60
C LYS A 528 14.70 -1.01 9.57
N TRP A 529 14.92 -0.81 10.87
CA TRP A 529 13.97 -1.17 11.92
C TRP A 529 13.50 0.05 12.73
N GLU A 530 13.70 1.26 12.21
CA GLU A 530 13.49 2.53 12.92
C GLU A 530 12.10 2.62 13.57
N ASP A 531 11.05 2.38 12.79
CA ASP A 531 9.66 2.42 13.27
C ASP A 531 9.37 1.35 14.35
N THR A 532 10.01 0.18 14.24
CA THR A 532 9.83 -0.93 15.20
C THR A 532 10.57 -0.64 16.51
N ILE A 533 11.78 -0.10 16.42
CA ILE A 533 12.60 0.27 17.59
C ILE A 533 11.96 1.43 18.32
N ASP A 534 11.48 2.45 17.61
CA ASP A 534 10.80 3.61 18.22
C ASP A 534 9.49 3.20 18.89
N SER A 535 8.73 2.28 18.29
CA SER A 535 7.55 1.69 18.93
C SER A 535 7.94 0.93 20.21
N MET A 536 8.98 0.09 20.17
CA MET A 536 9.44 -0.66 21.34
C MET A 536 9.96 0.25 22.46
N VAL A 537 10.68 1.32 22.13
CA VAL A 537 11.17 2.31 23.09
C VAL A 537 10.00 3.11 23.67
N GLY A 538 9.00 3.46 22.85
CA GLY A 538 7.76 4.06 23.31
C GLY A 538 7.01 3.17 24.30
N ASP A 539 6.88 1.88 23.99
CA ASP A 539 6.24 0.89 24.85
C ASP A 539 7.00 0.72 26.17
N VAL A 540 8.33 0.60 26.13
CA VAL A 540 9.18 0.49 27.33
C VAL A 540 9.13 1.76 28.18
N CYS A 541 9.17 2.95 27.57
CA CYS A 541 9.01 4.22 28.27
C CYS A 541 7.62 4.34 28.91
N SER A 542 6.57 3.90 28.23
CA SER A 542 5.21 3.89 28.77
C SER A 542 5.09 2.94 29.96
N ILE A 543 5.71 1.75 29.90
CA ILE A 543 5.78 0.78 30.99
C ILE A 543 6.55 1.34 32.19
N LEU A 544 7.70 1.99 31.96
CA LEU A 544 8.50 2.62 33.01
C LEU A 544 7.77 3.81 33.67
N LEU A 545 7.04 4.61 32.88
CA LEU A 545 6.18 5.68 33.40
C LEU A 545 4.99 5.13 34.20
N HIS A 546 4.43 3.99 33.80
CA HIS A 546 3.36 3.31 34.54
C HIS A 546 3.86 2.74 35.87
N ILE A 547 5.05 2.13 35.88
CA ILE A 547 5.71 1.64 37.10
C ILE A 547 6.05 2.82 38.04
N GLY A 548 6.50 3.96 37.51
CA GLY A 548 6.73 5.18 38.29
C GLY A 548 5.46 5.79 38.89
N SER A 549 4.35 5.73 38.16
CA SER A 549 3.03 6.20 38.64
C SER A 549 2.45 5.30 39.74
N THR A 550 2.59 3.98 39.61
CA THR A 550 2.14 3.02 40.66
C THR A 550 2.90 3.13 41.98
N LYS A 551 4.16 3.58 41.96
CA LYS A 551 4.92 3.90 43.19
C LYS A 551 4.48 5.20 43.88
N LYS A 552 3.96 6.19 43.13
CA LYS A 552 3.39 7.41 43.74
C LYS A 552 2.02 7.17 44.35
N SER A 553 1.18 6.32 43.76
CA SER A 553 -0.15 5.98 44.29
C SER A 553 -0.10 5.17 45.59
N SER A 554 0.91 4.31 45.78
CA SER A 554 1.08 3.51 47.01
C SER A 554 1.61 4.32 48.20
N SER A 555 2.35 5.41 47.97
CA SER A 555 2.85 6.29 49.04
C SER A 555 1.83 7.32 49.54
N GLN A 556 0.69 7.50 48.86
CA GLN A 556 -0.37 8.45 49.25
C GLN A 556 -1.56 7.80 49.99
N LYS A 557 -1.53 6.47 50.20
CA LYS A 557 -2.50 5.75 51.04
C LYS A 557 -2.00 5.42 52.45
N GLN A 558 -0.81 5.89 52.82
CA GLN A 558 -0.29 5.86 54.20
C GLN A 558 0.19 7.26 54.59
N LYS A 559 -0.76 8.17 54.80
CA LYS A 559 -0.63 9.31 55.70
C LYS A 559 -2.00 9.78 56.14
#